data_AF-A0A4R4LBB1-F1
#
_entry.id   AF-A0A4R4LBB1-F1
#
_cell.length_a   1.000
_cell.length_b   1.000
_cell.length_c   1.000
_cell.angle_alpha   90.00
_cell.angle_beta   90.00
_cell.angle_gamma   90.00
#
_symmetry.space_group_name_H-M   'P 1'
#
loop_
_entity.id
_entity.type
_entity.pdbx_description
1 polymer ?
#
loop_
_entity_poly.entity_id
_entity_poly.type
_entity_poly.pdbx_seq_one_letter_code
_entity_poly.pdbx_strand_id
1 'polypeptide(L)'
;MTQNPEVRFGGGRPGWASRGLIAAGVAVVLTVVGVTVMTPLLRDRSQQRLEQRAAREVTTTAQRTRTQLLAEPTAGQATLRGIADRAEGVEVLTVERAAAGVRMVFRVRVAKTAPSLFGWQQATADGCFAQVVGPNPVALERVVCPS
;
A
#
# COMPACT_ATOMS: atom_id res chain seq x y z
N MET A 1 84.26 36.85 -8.25
CA MET A 1 83.29 37.28 -9.28
C MET A 1 82.19 36.24 -9.30
N THR A 2 81.01 36.64 -8.85
CA THR A 2 79.88 35.77 -8.49
C THR A 2 78.74 36.11 -9.45
N GLN A 3 78.22 35.13 -10.17
CA GLN A 3 76.91 35.23 -10.82
C GLN A 3 76.31 33.84 -10.96
N ASN A 4 75.30 33.59 -10.14
CA ASN A 4 74.48 32.38 -10.09
C ASN A 4 73.15 32.76 -10.77
N PRO A 5 72.60 31.96 -11.71
CA PRO A 5 71.35 32.33 -12.36
C PRO A 5 70.14 32.10 -11.43
N GLU A 6 69.27 33.11 -11.38
CA GLU A 6 68.01 33.15 -10.64
C GLU A 6 67.09 31.98 -11.00
N VAL A 7 66.62 31.29 -9.96
CA VAL A 7 65.49 30.37 -10.04
C VAL A 7 64.21 31.20 -9.93
N ARG A 8 63.50 31.38 -11.05
CA ARG A 8 62.24 32.12 -11.11
C ARG A 8 61.07 31.21 -10.69
N PHE A 9 60.57 31.39 -9.45
CA PHE A 9 59.29 30.82 -9.03
C PHE A 9 58.14 31.60 -9.70
N GLY A 10 57.63 31.06 -10.79
CA GLY A 10 56.41 31.54 -11.45
C GLY A 10 55.15 31.09 -10.72
N GLY A 11 54.78 31.82 -9.66
CA GLY A 11 53.45 31.76 -9.06
C GLY A 11 52.41 32.42 -9.98
N GLY A 12 51.43 31.65 -10.44
CA GLY A 12 50.36 32.18 -11.28
C GLY A 12 49.35 31.11 -11.69
N ARG A 13 48.44 30.72 -10.79
CA ARG A 13 47.22 29.98 -11.16
C ARG A 13 46.00 30.84 -10.85
N PRO A 14 45.51 31.66 -11.80
CA PRO A 14 44.40 32.58 -11.54
C PRO A 14 43.04 31.94 -11.89
N GLY A 15 42.23 31.67 -10.87
CA GLY A 15 40.77 31.85 -10.82
C GLY A 15 39.81 30.94 -11.62
N TRP A 16 40.24 30.26 -12.69
CA TRP A 16 39.29 29.54 -13.56
C TRP A 16 38.97 28.12 -13.07
N ALA A 17 39.96 27.41 -12.53
CA ALA A 17 39.78 26.06 -11.99
C ALA A 17 38.88 26.05 -10.74
N SER A 18 38.95 27.09 -9.90
CA SER A 18 38.14 27.20 -8.68
C SER A 18 36.66 27.45 -9.00
N ARG A 19 36.34 28.19 -10.07
CA ARG A 19 34.95 28.43 -10.48
C ARG A 19 34.27 27.18 -11.04
N GLY A 20 35.01 26.36 -11.80
CA GLY A 20 34.52 25.07 -12.31
C GLY A 20 34.23 24.07 -11.18
N LEU A 21 35.08 24.03 -10.15
CA LEU A 21 34.90 23.16 -8.98
C LEU A 21 33.69 23.56 -8.13
N ILE A 22 33.44 24.85 -7.95
CA ILE A 22 32.26 25.34 -7.22
C ILE A 22 30.97 25.02 -7.99
N ALA A 23 30.96 25.25 -9.31
CA ALA A 23 29.81 24.92 -10.15
C ALA A 23 29.51 23.41 -10.17
N ALA A 24 30.55 22.57 -10.27
CA ALA A 24 30.41 21.12 -10.19
C ALA A 24 29.91 20.68 -8.80
N GLY A 25 30.44 21.26 -7.72
CA GLY A 25 29.98 21.00 -6.36
C GLY A 25 28.50 21.37 -6.16
N VAL A 26 28.07 22.54 -6.62
CA VAL A 26 26.67 22.99 -6.55
C VAL A 26 25.76 22.08 -7.37
N ALA A 27 26.17 21.64 -8.56
CA ALA A 27 25.41 20.71 -9.38
C ALA A 27 25.26 19.32 -8.72
N VAL A 28 26.33 18.82 -8.08
CA VAL A 28 26.28 17.56 -7.31
C VAL A 28 25.36 17.69 -6.10
N VAL A 29 25.45 18.80 -5.36
CA VAL A 29 24.56 19.03 -4.20
C VAL A 29 23.10 19.15 -4.65
N LEU A 30 22.80 19.87 -5.73
CA LEU A 30 21.44 20.01 -6.26
C LEU A 30 20.88 18.69 -6.79
N THR A 31 21.70 17.85 -7.43
CA THR A 31 21.25 16.52 -7.88
C THR A 31 21.01 15.58 -6.71
N VAL A 32 21.89 15.56 -5.70
CA VAL A 32 21.69 14.76 -4.48
C VAL A 32 20.44 15.22 -3.73
N VAL A 33 20.24 16.52 -3.54
CA VAL A 33 19.05 17.08 -2.88
C VAL A 33 17.78 16.84 -3.70
N GLY A 34 17.84 16.99 -5.03
CA GLY A 34 16.73 16.70 -5.93
C GLY A 34 16.28 15.23 -5.85
N VAL A 35 17.25 14.31 -5.79
CA VAL A 35 16.99 12.87 -5.65
C VAL A 35 16.43 12.55 -4.26
N THR A 36 16.94 13.15 -3.18
CA THR A 36 16.45 12.86 -1.82
C THR A 36 15.04 13.38 -1.55
N VAL A 37 14.59 14.43 -2.24
CA VAL A 37 13.23 14.98 -2.06
C VAL A 37 12.23 14.33 -3.03
N MET A 38 12.61 14.03 -4.28
CA MET A 38 11.68 13.41 -5.24
C MET A 38 11.42 11.92 -4.96
N THR A 39 12.42 11.18 -4.49
CA THR A 39 12.27 9.73 -4.24
C THR A 39 11.22 9.38 -3.16
N PRO A 40 11.13 10.04 -1.98
CA PRO A 40 10.10 9.71 -0.99
C PRO A 40 8.70 10.05 -1.48
N LEU A 41 8.53 11.14 -2.24
CA LEU A 41 7.22 11.52 -2.80
C LEU A 41 6.69 10.53 -3.85
N LEU A 42 7.58 9.96 -4.67
CA LEU A 42 7.22 8.91 -5.62
C LEU A 42 6.92 7.57 -4.92
N ARG A 43 7.65 7.27 -3.85
CA ARG A 43 7.39 6.10 -3.00
C ARG A 43 6.01 6.21 -2.32
N ASP A 44 5.65 7.37 -1.81
CA ASP A 44 4.37 7.62 -1.16
C ASP A 44 3.18 7.42 -2.12
N ARG A 45 3.24 7.99 -3.33
CA ARG A 45 2.16 7.80 -4.32
C ARG A 45 2.01 6.35 -4.80
N SER A 46 3.11 5.63 -4.95
CA SER A 46 3.06 4.21 -5.34
C SER A 46 2.45 3.35 -4.23
N GLN A 47 2.80 3.63 -2.97
CA GLN A 47 2.23 2.97 -1.81
C GLN A 47 0.74 3.27 -1.65
N GLN A 48 0.31 4.53 -1.77
CA GLN A 48 -1.10 4.91 -1.70
C GLN A 48 -1.95 4.20 -2.77
N ARG A 49 -1.42 4.02 -3.99
CA ARG A 49 -2.10 3.26 -5.04
C ARG A 49 -2.22 1.78 -4.68
N LEU A 50 -1.21 1.20 -4.03
CA LEU A 50 -1.23 -0.19 -3.58
C LEU A 50 -2.25 -0.38 -2.45
N GLU A 51 -2.31 0.54 -1.49
CA GLU A 51 -3.30 0.58 -0.40
C GLU A 51 -4.72 0.72 -0.95
N GLN A 52 -4.96 1.64 -1.89
CA GLN A 52 -6.26 1.78 -2.54
C GLN A 52 -6.66 0.50 -3.30
N ARG A 53 -5.72 -0.18 -3.94
CA ARG A 53 -5.99 -1.48 -4.59
C ARG A 53 -6.34 -2.55 -3.57
N ALA A 54 -5.62 -2.65 -2.46
CA ALA A 54 -5.94 -3.57 -1.38
C ALA A 54 -7.33 -3.28 -0.81
N ALA A 55 -7.67 -2.01 -0.59
CA ALA A 55 -8.98 -1.61 -0.07
C ALA A 55 -10.14 -1.91 -1.04
N ARG A 56 -9.92 -1.73 -2.35
CA ARG A 56 -10.89 -2.16 -3.38
C ARG A 56 -11.04 -3.68 -3.39
N GLU A 57 -9.95 -4.42 -3.20
CA GLU A 57 -10.03 -5.88 -3.16
C GLU A 57 -10.80 -6.39 -1.93
N VAL A 58 -10.71 -5.70 -0.80
CA VAL A 58 -11.52 -6.00 0.39
C VAL A 58 -13.01 -5.91 0.05
N THR A 59 -13.45 -4.87 -0.66
CA THR A 59 -14.86 -4.70 -1.02
C THR A 59 -15.30 -5.67 -2.11
N THR A 60 -14.46 -5.97 -3.09
CA THR A 60 -14.78 -6.96 -4.14
C THR A 60 -14.89 -8.37 -3.54
N THR A 61 -13.98 -8.75 -2.65
CA THR A 61 -14.05 -10.02 -1.93
C THR A 61 -15.31 -10.09 -1.06
N ALA A 62 -15.63 -9.03 -0.32
CA ALA A 62 -16.85 -9.00 0.49
C ALA A 62 -18.13 -9.14 -0.35
N GLN A 63 -18.21 -8.49 -1.51
CA GLN A 63 -19.34 -8.66 -2.43
C GLN A 63 -19.38 -10.06 -3.04
N ARG A 64 -18.23 -10.65 -3.39
CA ARG A 64 -18.16 -12.03 -3.88
C ARG A 64 -18.65 -13.02 -2.82
N THR A 65 -18.20 -12.88 -1.57
CA THR A 65 -18.67 -13.70 -0.45
C THR A 65 -20.18 -13.53 -0.26
N ARG A 66 -20.71 -12.31 -0.35
CA ARG A 66 -22.16 -12.08 -0.34
C ARG A 66 -22.86 -12.85 -1.44
N THR A 67 -22.39 -12.79 -2.70
CA THR A 67 -23.03 -13.54 -3.80
C THR A 67 -23.05 -15.04 -3.56
N GLN A 68 -22.00 -15.58 -2.93
CA GLN A 68 -21.93 -17.01 -2.58
C GLN A 68 -22.90 -17.37 -1.44
N LEU A 69 -22.97 -16.54 -0.40
CA LEU A 69 -23.91 -16.72 0.71
C LEU A 69 -25.37 -16.62 0.26
N LEU A 70 -25.67 -15.70 -0.67
CA LEU A 70 -27.02 -15.50 -1.19
C LEU A 70 -27.43 -16.53 -2.25
N ALA A 71 -26.52 -17.40 -2.71
CA ALA A 71 -26.87 -18.52 -3.59
C ALA A 71 -27.70 -19.60 -2.86
N GLU A 72 -27.54 -19.71 -1.53
CA GLU A 72 -28.29 -20.64 -0.69
C GLU A 72 -28.99 -19.90 0.47
N PRO A 73 -30.05 -19.10 0.19
CA PRO A 73 -30.65 -18.20 1.18
C PRO A 73 -31.39 -18.90 2.33
N THR A 74 -31.65 -20.20 2.19
CA THR A 74 -32.29 -21.05 3.20
C THR A 74 -31.31 -21.95 3.95
N ALA A 75 -30.01 -21.84 3.64
CA ALA A 75 -28.98 -22.65 4.28
C ALA A 75 -28.88 -22.38 5.80
N GLY A 76 -28.57 -23.43 6.55
CA GLY A 76 -28.33 -23.33 7.99
C GLY A 76 -27.04 -22.57 8.32
N GLN A 77 -26.93 -22.11 9.57
CA GLN A 77 -25.77 -21.35 10.07
C GLN A 77 -24.43 -22.03 9.80
N ALA A 78 -24.33 -23.35 10.01
CA ALA A 78 -23.11 -24.11 9.79
C ALA A 78 -22.71 -24.14 8.31
N THR A 79 -23.68 -24.33 7.41
CA THR A 79 -23.47 -24.31 5.95
C THR A 79 -23.02 -22.93 5.48
N LEU A 80 -23.69 -21.87 5.93
CA LEU A 80 -23.33 -20.50 5.59
C LEU A 80 -21.94 -20.13 6.10
N ARG A 81 -21.59 -20.55 7.32
CA ARG A 81 -20.23 -20.42 7.85
C ARG A 81 -19.21 -21.14 6.96
N GLY A 82 -19.49 -22.38 6.57
CA GLY A 82 -18.64 -23.14 5.66
C GLY A 82 -18.54 -22.56 4.23
N ILE A 83 -19.55 -21.81 3.76
CA ILE A 83 -19.46 -21.04 2.52
C ILE A 83 -18.49 -19.86 2.70
N ALA A 84 -18.64 -19.09 3.78
CA ALA A 84 -17.79 -17.95 4.04
C ALA A 84 -16.33 -18.34 4.34
N ASP A 85 -16.09 -19.40 5.11
CA ASP A 85 -14.74 -19.88 5.46
C ASP A 85 -13.96 -20.43 4.25
N ARG A 86 -14.66 -20.79 3.15
CA ARG A 86 -14.02 -21.17 1.88
C ARG A 86 -13.54 -19.96 1.07
N ALA A 87 -14.00 -18.75 1.40
CA ALA A 87 -13.55 -17.55 0.72
C ALA A 87 -12.17 -17.12 1.25
N GLU A 88 -11.21 -16.98 0.34
CA GLU A 88 -9.86 -16.59 0.70
C GLU A 88 -9.82 -15.22 1.37
N GLY A 89 -9.11 -15.13 2.50
CA GLY A 89 -8.98 -13.89 3.27
C GLY A 89 -10.24 -13.51 4.04
N VAL A 90 -11.25 -14.39 4.15
CA VAL A 90 -12.46 -14.16 4.94
C VAL A 90 -12.40 -14.92 6.26
N GLU A 91 -12.72 -14.23 7.34
CA GLU A 91 -12.79 -14.76 8.70
C GLU A 91 -14.19 -14.49 9.26
N VAL A 92 -14.94 -15.55 9.57
CA VAL A 92 -16.28 -15.41 10.15
C VAL A 92 -16.17 -15.11 11.65
N LEU A 93 -16.60 -13.92 12.03
CA LEU A 93 -16.55 -13.42 13.41
C LEU A 93 -17.78 -13.86 14.20
N THR A 94 -18.98 -13.63 13.66
CA THR A 94 -20.23 -14.02 14.31
C THR A 94 -21.24 -14.57 13.31
N VAL A 95 -22.07 -15.51 13.78
CA VAL A 95 -23.20 -16.09 13.03
C VAL A 95 -24.37 -16.22 13.99
N GLU A 96 -25.43 -15.48 13.72
CA GLU A 96 -26.59 -15.36 14.61
C GLU A 96 -27.88 -15.61 13.82
N ARG A 97 -28.84 -16.29 14.44
CA ARG A 97 -30.17 -16.46 13.85
C ARG A 97 -31.03 -15.27 14.27
N ALA A 98 -31.63 -14.61 13.30
CA ALA A 98 -32.51 -13.47 13.47
C ALA A 98 -33.88 -13.76 12.81
N ALA A 99 -34.88 -12.92 13.10
CA ALA A 99 -36.22 -13.07 12.52
C ALA A 99 -36.21 -13.01 10.97
N ALA A 100 -35.29 -12.23 10.39
CA ALA A 100 -35.16 -12.05 8.94
C ALA A 100 -34.27 -13.11 8.25
N GLY A 101 -33.65 -14.02 9.01
CA GLY A 101 -32.69 -15.01 8.47
C GLY A 101 -31.46 -15.18 9.36
N VAL A 102 -30.31 -15.51 8.78
CA VAL A 102 -29.04 -15.62 9.48
C VAL A 102 -28.22 -14.35 9.29
N ARG A 103 -27.92 -13.64 10.38
CA ARG A 103 -27.00 -12.51 10.38
C ARG A 103 -25.58 -13.03 10.55
N MET A 104 -24.71 -12.68 9.63
CA MET A 104 -23.29 -13.02 9.68
C MET A 104 -22.47 -11.75 9.73
N VAL A 105 -21.46 -11.73 10.59
CA VAL A 105 -20.39 -10.72 10.56
C VAL A 105 -19.10 -11.43 10.22
N PHE A 106 -18.41 -10.92 9.21
CA PHE A 106 -17.14 -11.46 8.77
C PHE A 106 -16.12 -10.34 8.50
N ARG A 107 -14.85 -10.65 8.74
CA ARG A 107 -13.71 -9.80 8.44
C ARG A 107 -13.08 -10.28 7.14
N VAL A 108 -12.81 -9.35 6.24
CA VAL A 108 -12.04 -9.60 5.02
C VAL A 108 -10.66 -8.99 5.22
N ARG A 109 -9.60 -9.75 4.97
CA ARG A 109 -8.20 -9.33 5.03
C ARG A 109 -7.55 -9.60 3.69
N VAL A 110 -6.93 -8.57 3.13
CA VAL A 110 -6.19 -8.67 1.86
C VAL A 110 -4.78 -8.16 2.08
N ALA A 111 -3.79 -8.94 1.66
CA ALA A 111 -2.41 -8.51 1.49
C ALA A 111 -2.10 -8.43 0.00
N LYS A 112 -1.55 -7.30 -0.46
CA LYS A 112 -1.03 -7.13 -1.81
C LYS A 112 0.44 -6.79 -1.74
N THR A 113 1.22 -7.47 -2.56
CA THR A 113 2.64 -7.18 -2.77
C THR A 113 2.86 -6.74 -4.21
N ALA A 114 3.68 -5.71 -4.43
CA ALA A 114 4.03 -5.24 -5.76
C ALA A 114 5.51 -4.88 -5.85
N PRO A 115 6.17 -5.15 -7.00
CA PRO A 115 7.51 -4.65 -7.24
C PRO A 115 7.47 -3.13 -7.46
N SER A 116 8.48 -2.44 -6.94
CA SER A 116 8.69 -1.00 -7.07
C SER A 116 10.17 -0.72 -7.40
N LEU A 117 10.45 0.48 -7.91
CA LEU A 117 11.83 0.93 -8.19
C LEU A 117 12.71 0.94 -6.92
N PHE A 118 12.10 0.84 -5.73
CA PHE A 118 12.76 0.84 -4.43
C PHE A 118 12.66 -0.50 -3.70
N GLY A 119 12.45 -1.60 -4.42
CA GLY A 119 12.27 -2.95 -3.87
C GLY A 119 10.81 -3.39 -3.82
N TRP A 120 10.47 -4.27 -2.88
CA TRP A 120 9.10 -4.75 -2.72
C TRP A 120 8.29 -3.80 -1.85
N GLN A 121 7.06 -3.51 -2.27
CA GLN A 121 6.05 -2.81 -1.48
C GLN A 121 4.95 -3.78 -1.10
N GLN A 122 4.45 -3.64 0.12
CA GLN A 122 3.33 -4.41 0.64
C GLN A 122 2.26 -3.45 1.17
N ALA A 123 1.01 -3.75 0.87
CA ALA A 123 -0.14 -3.12 1.51
C ALA A 123 -1.06 -4.19 2.07
N THR A 124 -1.50 -3.99 3.30
CA THR A 124 -2.55 -4.79 3.93
C THR A 124 -3.77 -3.92 4.10
N ALA A 125 -4.93 -4.46 3.78
CA ALA A 125 -6.21 -3.81 4.04
C ALA A 125 -7.17 -4.83 4.64
N ASP A 126 -7.97 -4.37 5.59
CA ASP A 126 -9.02 -5.17 6.19
C ASP A 126 -10.33 -4.38 6.30
N GLY A 127 -11.43 -5.12 6.45
CA GLY A 127 -12.75 -4.54 6.65
C GLY A 127 -13.73 -5.57 7.17
N CYS A 128 -14.61 -5.14 8.07
CA CYS A 128 -15.67 -6.00 8.61
C CYS A 128 -17.01 -5.65 7.96
N PHE A 129 -17.76 -6.69 7.65
CA PHE A 129 -19.03 -6.60 6.95
C PHE A 129 -20.08 -7.45 7.65
N ALA A 130 -21.30 -6.94 7.68
CA ALA A 130 -22.48 -7.66 8.13
C ALA A 130 -23.39 -7.97 6.93
N GLN A 131 -23.82 -9.23 6.84
CA GLN A 131 -24.77 -9.70 5.84
C GLN A 131 -25.90 -10.47 6.54
N VAL A 132 -27.14 -10.14 6.20
CA VAL A 132 -28.30 -10.95 6.56
C VAL A 132 -28.64 -11.85 5.38
N VAL A 133 -28.55 -13.17 5.58
CA VAL A 133 -28.88 -14.18 4.60
C VAL A 133 -30.26 -14.74 4.92
N GLY A 134 -31.20 -14.58 4.00
CA GLY A 134 -32.59 -14.99 4.16
C GLY A 134 -33.37 -14.76 2.87
N PRO A 135 -34.67 -15.06 2.85
CA PRO A 135 -35.51 -14.92 1.67
C PRO A 135 -35.60 -13.47 1.17
N ASN A 136 -35.45 -12.49 2.07
CA ASN A 136 -35.37 -11.06 1.75
C ASN A 136 -33.97 -10.53 2.11
N PRO A 137 -32.99 -10.66 1.20
CA PRO A 137 -31.61 -10.29 1.50
C PRO A 137 -31.46 -8.78 1.64
N VAL A 138 -30.73 -8.36 2.68
CA VAL A 138 -30.40 -6.95 2.92
C VAL A 138 -29.11 -6.58 2.18
N ALA A 139 -28.90 -5.29 1.95
CA ALA A 139 -27.64 -4.76 1.46
C ALA A 139 -26.48 -5.15 2.41
N LEU A 140 -25.29 -5.33 1.83
CA LEU A 140 -24.08 -5.55 2.62
C LEU A 140 -23.76 -4.30 3.43
N GLU A 141 -23.68 -4.44 4.74
CA GLU A 141 -23.37 -3.33 5.63
C GLU A 141 -21.89 -3.39 6.04
N ARG A 142 -21.19 -2.26 6.01
CA ARG A 142 -19.84 -2.16 6.55
C ARG A 142 -19.94 -1.80 8.03
N VAL A 143 -19.32 -2.61 8.88
CA VAL A 143 -19.38 -2.46 10.34
C VAL A 143 -18.00 -2.26 10.93
N VAL A 144 -17.95 -1.73 12.16
CA VAL A 144 -16.69 -1.65 12.91
C VAL A 144 -16.23 -3.07 13.24
N CYS A 145 -14.93 -3.32 13.06
CA CYS A 145 -14.38 -4.61 13.41
C CYS A 145 -14.41 -4.82 14.94
N PRO A 146 -15.07 -5.89 15.43
CA PRO A 146 -15.00 -6.21 16.85
C PRO A 146 -13.56 -6.57 17.20
N SER A 147 -13.12 -6.07 18.37
CA SER A 147 -11.80 -6.31 18.96
C SER A 147 -11.64 -7.74 19.43
#